data_AF-A0A7X9IKW2-F1
#
_entry.id   AF-A0A7X9IKW2-F1
#
_cell.length_a   1.000
_cell.length_b   1.000
_cell.length_c   1.000
_cell.angle_alpha   90.00
_cell.angle_beta   90.00
_cell.angle_gamma   90.00
#
_symmetry.space_group_name_H-M   'P 1'
#
loop_
_entity.id
_entity.type
_entity.pdbx_description
1 polymer ?
#
loop_
_entity_poly.entity_id
_entity_poly.type
_entity_poly.pdbx_seq_one_letter_code
_entity_poly.pdbx_strand_id
1 'polypeptide(L)'
;MFTDKANIKELVDNLLERQVTLYHACQLVDFCSYLELGGIPSREKLTSSGLKFTTFETDETDRKNDVWDKVFLNFTDFGKTFVDGHGATPNPYGPILLEVDPRSLLEADDVSITLRSAGSADFKRENESISTLVEFNKLFVYSKRDENIHQRKYVKFSSQLQKDFNNSRATSPEINCRFKNGLIPSKHISHIKVDQYDLQKTTLPKLVSQLLKKNKLSIETSIRYNKTRYKLNDEIAKIISEKTPSLEGLRGIEGISKNLIIWIDQLEAANL
;
A
#
# COMPACT_ATOMS: atom_id res chain seq x y z
N MET A 1 11.28 -12.57 -11.62
CA MET A 1 10.16 -11.92 -12.34
C MET A 1 9.35 -12.96 -13.10
N PHE A 2 8.04 -12.82 -13.11
CA PHE A 2 7.12 -13.66 -13.87
C PHE A 2 6.66 -12.91 -15.13
N THR A 3 6.99 -13.44 -16.30
CA THR A 3 6.59 -12.89 -17.62
C THR A 3 5.79 -13.90 -18.44
N ASP A 4 5.98 -15.19 -18.18
CA ASP A 4 5.17 -16.25 -18.78
C ASP A 4 3.76 -16.30 -18.16
N LYS A 5 2.75 -16.40 -19.02
CA LYS A 5 1.34 -16.35 -18.60
C LYS A 5 0.91 -17.58 -17.81
N ALA A 6 1.49 -18.75 -18.05
CA ALA A 6 1.19 -19.93 -17.24
C ALA A 6 1.76 -19.77 -15.83
N ASN A 7 2.99 -19.26 -15.71
CA ASN A 7 3.59 -18.97 -14.40
C ASN A 7 2.84 -17.88 -13.62
N ILE A 8 2.37 -16.82 -14.30
CA ILE A 8 1.51 -15.78 -13.68
C ILE A 8 0.19 -16.41 -13.21
N LYS A 9 -0.40 -17.31 -14.00
CA LYS A 9 -1.62 -18.01 -13.60
C LYS A 9 -1.39 -18.85 -12.35
N GLU A 10 -0.32 -19.64 -12.28
CA GLU A 10 0.00 -20.46 -11.10
C GLU A 10 0.28 -19.60 -9.86
N LEU A 11 0.93 -18.44 -10.03
CA LEU A 11 1.12 -17.44 -8.98
C LEU A 11 -0.24 -16.95 -8.45
N VAL A 12 -1.17 -16.61 -9.33
CA VAL A 12 -2.51 -16.17 -8.97
C VAL A 12 -3.30 -17.27 -8.28
N ASP A 13 -3.26 -18.51 -8.78
CA ASP A 13 -3.92 -19.66 -8.16
C ASP A 13 -3.39 -19.87 -6.72
N ASN A 14 -2.09 -19.74 -6.52
CA ASN A 14 -1.44 -19.79 -5.21
C ASN A 14 -1.91 -18.69 -4.23
N LEU A 15 -2.18 -17.48 -4.74
CA LEU A 15 -2.70 -16.36 -3.95
C LEU A 15 -4.17 -16.60 -3.58
N LEU A 16 -4.96 -17.12 -4.53
CA LEU A 16 -6.37 -17.40 -4.35
C LEU A 16 -6.61 -18.56 -3.37
N GLU A 17 -5.83 -19.64 -3.45
CA GLU A 17 -5.91 -20.77 -2.51
C GLU A 17 -5.63 -20.32 -1.07
N ARG A 18 -4.68 -19.39 -0.90
CA ARG A 18 -4.37 -18.75 0.39
C ARG A 18 -5.41 -17.76 0.85
N GLN A 19 -6.33 -17.31 -0.02
CA GLN A 19 -7.22 -16.18 0.23
C GLN A 19 -6.43 -14.90 0.57
N VAL A 20 -5.36 -14.64 -0.18
CA VAL A 20 -4.58 -13.40 -0.08
C VAL A 20 -5.37 -12.26 -0.72
N THR A 21 -5.38 -11.12 -0.03
CA THR A 21 -5.84 -9.84 -0.56
C THR A 21 -4.62 -8.98 -0.85
N LEU A 22 -4.62 -8.28 -1.99
CA LEU A 22 -3.58 -7.30 -2.33
C LEU A 22 -4.06 -5.90 -1.98
N TYR A 23 -3.14 -5.00 -1.67
CA TYR A 23 -3.47 -3.68 -1.15
C TYR A 23 -2.79 -2.56 -1.94
N HIS A 24 -3.54 -1.49 -2.20
CA HIS A 24 -3.01 -0.24 -2.75
C HIS A 24 -3.56 0.94 -1.94
N ALA A 25 -2.69 1.71 -1.31
CA ALA A 25 -3.10 2.92 -0.60
C ALA A 25 -2.88 4.16 -1.49
N CYS A 26 -3.76 5.15 -1.37
CA CYS A 26 -3.69 6.38 -2.15
C CYS A 26 -4.26 7.57 -1.38
N GLN A 27 -3.87 8.78 -1.79
CA GLN A 27 -4.43 10.02 -1.27
C GLN A 27 -5.78 10.32 -1.96
N LEU A 28 -6.57 11.20 -1.37
CA LEU A 28 -7.86 11.60 -1.95
C LEU A 28 -7.72 12.18 -3.38
N VAL A 29 -6.67 12.96 -3.63
CA VAL A 29 -6.41 13.53 -4.95
C VAL A 29 -6.12 12.44 -5.99
N ASP A 30 -5.34 11.43 -5.60
CA ASP A 30 -5.02 10.28 -6.44
C ASP A 30 -6.30 9.49 -6.75
N PHE A 31 -7.09 9.20 -5.71
CA PHE A 31 -8.35 8.48 -5.83
C PHE A 31 -9.32 9.15 -6.82
N CYS A 32 -9.40 10.49 -6.81
CA CYS A 32 -10.22 11.22 -7.80
C CYS A 32 -9.76 10.93 -9.23
N SER A 33 -8.44 10.96 -9.47
CA SER A 33 -7.85 10.65 -10.78
C SER A 33 -8.00 9.18 -11.17
N TYR A 34 -7.95 8.27 -10.19
CA TYR A 34 -8.15 6.84 -10.42
C TYR A 34 -9.57 6.54 -10.91
N LEU A 35 -10.57 7.22 -10.33
CA LEU A 35 -11.96 7.13 -10.76
C LEU A 35 -12.14 7.62 -12.21
N GLU A 36 -11.47 8.71 -12.58
CA GLU A 36 -11.52 9.26 -13.94
C GLU A 36 -10.84 8.33 -14.97
N LEU A 37 -9.74 7.70 -14.59
CA LEU A 37 -9.02 6.72 -15.42
C LEU A 37 -9.65 5.32 -15.42
N GLY A 38 -10.61 5.06 -14.53
CA GLY A 38 -11.31 3.78 -14.42
C GLY A 38 -10.52 2.67 -13.73
N GLY A 39 -9.54 2.99 -12.87
CA GLY A 39 -8.72 1.99 -12.20
C GLY A 39 -7.52 2.56 -11.43
N ILE A 40 -6.60 1.69 -11.02
CA ILE A 40 -5.35 2.04 -10.31
C ILE A 40 -4.24 2.20 -11.35
N PRO A 41 -3.83 3.43 -11.70
CA PRO A 41 -2.83 3.70 -12.72
C PRO A 41 -1.40 3.57 -12.21
N SER A 42 -0.46 3.42 -13.14
CA SER A 42 0.95 3.71 -12.92
C SER A 42 1.19 5.22 -12.84
N ARG A 43 2.37 5.61 -12.35
CA ARG A 43 2.76 7.03 -12.30
C ARG A 43 2.92 7.64 -13.69
N GLU A 44 3.42 6.87 -14.64
CA GLU A 44 3.47 7.24 -16.06
C GLU A 44 2.07 7.54 -16.61
N LYS A 45 1.09 6.66 -16.32
CA LYS A 45 -0.29 6.84 -16.77
C LYS A 45 -0.94 8.08 -16.18
N LEU A 46 -0.71 8.36 -14.90
CA LEU A 46 -1.15 9.62 -14.27
C LEU A 46 -0.52 10.84 -14.95
N THR A 47 0.79 10.83 -15.12
CA THR A 47 1.54 11.94 -15.72
C THR A 47 1.06 12.24 -17.14
N SER A 48 0.95 11.21 -17.98
CA SER A 48 0.52 11.35 -19.38
C SER A 48 -0.96 11.74 -19.53
N SER A 49 -1.80 11.49 -18.52
CA SER A 49 -3.20 11.91 -18.52
C SER A 49 -3.42 13.38 -18.15
N GLY A 50 -2.40 14.05 -17.60
CA GLY A 50 -2.52 15.43 -17.10
C GLY A 50 -3.38 15.58 -15.83
N LEU A 51 -3.78 14.46 -15.21
CA LEU A 51 -4.55 14.46 -13.98
C LEU A 51 -3.66 14.75 -12.77
N LYS A 52 -4.28 15.25 -11.70
CA LYS A 52 -3.57 15.58 -10.46
C LYS A 52 -3.27 14.31 -9.67
N PHE A 53 -2.10 14.27 -9.05
CA PHE A 53 -1.74 13.21 -8.12
C PHE A 53 -0.70 13.73 -7.12
N THR A 54 -0.57 13.05 -6.00
CA THR A 54 0.41 13.33 -4.95
C THR A 54 1.79 12.96 -5.43
N THR A 55 2.70 13.92 -5.54
CA THR A 55 4.11 13.67 -5.83
C THR A 55 4.84 13.20 -4.57
N PHE A 56 5.80 12.28 -4.73
CA PHE A 56 6.63 11.79 -3.62
C PHE A 56 8.11 12.06 -3.90
N GLU A 57 8.92 12.15 -2.84
CA GLU A 57 10.38 12.31 -2.96
C GLU A 57 11.03 11.17 -3.75
N THR A 58 10.43 9.98 -3.73
CA THR A 58 10.91 8.81 -4.46
C THR A 58 10.62 8.85 -5.96
N ASP A 59 9.80 9.79 -6.47
CA ASP A 59 9.38 9.82 -7.87
C ASP A 59 10.57 9.92 -8.85
N GLU A 60 11.65 10.62 -8.48
CA GLU A 60 12.86 10.67 -9.29
C GLU A 60 13.61 9.33 -9.29
N THR A 61 13.66 8.68 -8.13
CA THR A 61 14.29 7.37 -7.97
C THR A 61 13.52 6.29 -8.71
N ASP A 62 12.19 6.32 -8.67
CA ASP A 62 11.32 5.38 -9.39
C ASP A 62 11.51 5.47 -10.92
N ARG A 63 11.76 6.67 -11.45
CA ARG A 63 12.15 6.84 -12.87
C ARG A 63 13.53 6.26 -13.16
N LYS A 64 14.52 6.53 -12.30
CA LYS A 64 15.88 5.99 -12.45
C LYS A 64 15.91 4.46 -12.35
N ASN A 65 15.00 3.89 -11.56
CA ASN A 65 14.89 2.47 -11.29
C ASN A 65 14.00 1.72 -12.30
N ASP A 66 13.50 2.39 -13.34
CA ASP A 66 12.64 1.83 -14.39
C ASP A 66 11.33 1.19 -13.86
N VAL A 67 10.75 1.83 -12.84
CA VAL A 67 9.47 1.40 -12.23
C VAL A 67 8.34 2.43 -12.36
N TRP A 68 8.59 3.57 -13.01
CA TRP A 68 7.62 4.67 -13.16
C TRP A 68 6.33 4.30 -13.89
N ASP A 69 6.43 3.37 -14.84
CA ASP A 69 5.35 2.82 -15.65
C ASP A 69 4.67 1.59 -15.02
N LYS A 70 5.09 1.19 -13.80
CA LYS A 70 4.53 0.04 -13.08
C LYS A 70 3.41 0.46 -12.14
N VAL A 71 2.48 -0.47 -11.92
CA VAL A 71 1.43 -0.38 -10.89
C VAL A 71 1.88 -1.16 -9.68
N PHE A 72 1.77 -0.55 -8.50
CA PHE A 72 2.24 -1.11 -7.23
C PHE A 72 1.10 -1.71 -6.41
N LEU A 73 1.34 -2.88 -5.82
CA LEU A 73 0.47 -3.53 -4.84
C LEU A 73 1.31 -4.05 -3.67
N ASN A 74 0.70 -4.23 -2.51
CA ASN A 74 1.33 -4.75 -1.31
C ASN A 74 0.59 -5.97 -0.79
N PHE A 75 1.30 -6.87 -0.10
CA PHE A 75 0.68 -8.00 0.61
C PHE A 75 0.11 -7.62 1.98
N THR A 76 0.48 -6.45 2.49
CA THR A 76 0.13 -5.98 3.83
C THR A 76 -0.55 -4.62 3.73
N ASP A 77 -1.57 -4.43 4.57
CA ASP A 77 -2.13 -3.11 4.84
C ASP A 77 -1.22 -2.34 5.80
N PHE A 78 -0.40 -1.42 5.27
CA PHE A 78 0.51 -0.61 6.08
C PHE A 78 -0.19 0.34 7.07
N GLY A 79 -1.45 0.72 6.81
CA GLY A 79 -2.21 1.58 7.73
C GLY A 79 -2.74 0.82 8.95
N LYS A 80 -2.80 -0.51 8.89
CA LYS A 80 -3.43 -1.33 9.94
C LYS A 80 -2.75 -1.19 11.30
N THR A 81 -1.43 -1.27 11.34
CA THR A 81 -0.67 -1.23 12.61
C THR A 81 -0.91 0.07 13.37
N PHE A 82 -0.92 1.21 12.66
CA PHE A 82 -1.23 2.50 13.25
C PHE A 82 -2.66 2.54 13.79
N VAL A 83 -3.64 2.17 12.96
CA VAL A 83 -5.06 2.24 13.35
C VAL A 83 -5.38 1.32 14.52
N ASP A 84 -4.75 0.15 14.60
CA ASP A 84 -4.93 -0.80 15.71
C ASP A 84 -4.38 -0.26 17.05
N GLY A 85 -3.70 0.88 17.06
CA GLY A 85 -3.25 1.53 18.29
C GLY A 85 -1.78 1.30 18.62
N HIS A 86 -1.02 0.60 17.77
CA HIS A 86 0.39 0.31 18.01
C HIS A 86 1.31 1.50 17.69
N GLY A 87 2.55 1.45 18.17
CA GLY A 87 3.59 2.45 17.90
C GLY A 87 4.06 2.38 16.45
N ALA A 88 3.31 3.00 15.55
CA ALA A 88 3.60 3.13 14.13
C ALA A 88 3.19 4.53 13.64
N THR A 89 3.56 4.87 12.41
CA THR A 89 3.12 6.10 11.75
C THR A 89 1.87 5.86 10.90
N PRO A 90 1.02 6.89 10.64
CA PRO A 90 0.00 6.81 9.62
C PRO A 90 0.60 6.38 8.28
N ASN A 91 -0.19 5.71 7.43
CA ASN A 91 0.30 5.29 6.12
C ASN A 91 0.59 6.53 5.25
N PRO A 92 1.85 6.79 4.85
CA PRO A 92 2.21 7.98 4.09
C PRO A 92 1.61 7.99 2.68
N TYR A 93 1.27 6.82 2.13
CA TYR A 93 0.66 6.70 0.80
C TYR A 93 -0.81 7.11 0.77
N GLY A 94 -1.47 7.09 1.93
CA GLY A 94 -2.73 7.77 2.11
C GLY A 94 -3.81 7.00 2.86
N PRO A 95 -4.90 7.72 3.18
CA PRO A 95 -5.97 7.24 4.06
C PRO A 95 -7.01 6.35 3.36
N ILE A 96 -6.92 6.21 2.03
CA ILE A 96 -7.83 5.38 1.22
C ILE A 96 -7.06 4.13 0.80
N LEU A 97 -7.48 2.98 1.32
CA LEU A 97 -6.91 1.67 1.00
C LEU A 97 -7.85 0.90 0.08
N LEU A 98 -7.36 0.55 -1.10
CA LEU A 98 -8.02 -0.29 -2.08
C LEU A 98 -7.59 -1.74 -1.86
N GLU A 99 -8.54 -2.63 -1.62
CA GLU A 99 -8.33 -4.07 -1.63
C GLU A 99 -8.54 -4.59 -3.05
N VAL A 100 -7.53 -5.26 -3.58
CA VAL A 100 -7.44 -5.68 -4.97
C VAL A 100 -7.43 -7.19 -5.05
N ASP A 101 -8.30 -7.72 -5.90
CA ASP A 101 -8.37 -9.14 -6.24
C ASP A 101 -7.07 -9.58 -6.94
N PRO A 102 -6.37 -10.63 -6.46
CA PRO A 102 -5.19 -11.18 -7.12
C PRO A 102 -5.39 -11.52 -8.60
N ARG A 103 -6.64 -11.80 -9.05
CA ARG A 103 -6.95 -12.04 -10.46
C ARG A 103 -6.60 -10.87 -11.37
N SER A 104 -6.47 -9.66 -10.83
CA SER A 104 -5.92 -8.51 -11.57
C SER A 104 -4.57 -8.80 -12.22
N LEU A 105 -3.72 -9.61 -11.59
CA LEU A 105 -2.39 -9.94 -12.09
C LEU A 105 -2.42 -10.78 -13.39
N LEU A 106 -3.53 -11.47 -13.70
CA LEU A 106 -3.69 -12.19 -14.97
C LEU A 106 -3.68 -11.24 -16.17
N GLU A 107 -4.09 -9.99 -15.96
CA GLU A 107 -4.10 -8.93 -16.99
C GLU A 107 -2.75 -8.20 -17.09
N ALA A 108 -1.80 -8.46 -16.20
CA ALA A 108 -0.48 -7.84 -16.21
C ALA A 108 0.43 -8.49 -17.27
N ASP A 109 1.21 -7.69 -17.99
CA ASP A 109 2.21 -8.17 -18.96
C ASP A 109 3.41 -8.83 -18.24
N ASP A 110 3.74 -8.31 -17.06
CA ASP A 110 4.72 -8.89 -16.16
C ASP A 110 4.29 -8.72 -14.69
N VAL A 111 4.83 -9.57 -13.83
CA VAL A 111 4.67 -9.46 -12.37
C VAL A 111 6.03 -9.60 -11.72
N SER A 112 6.46 -8.56 -11.00
CA SER A 112 7.66 -8.60 -10.17
C SER A 112 7.26 -8.52 -8.70
N ILE A 113 7.81 -9.43 -7.90
CA ILE A 113 7.66 -9.43 -6.45
C ILE A 113 9.05 -9.24 -5.86
N THR A 114 9.25 -8.17 -5.10
CA THR A 114 10.55 -7.81 -4.54
C THR A 114 10.50 -7.75 -3.02
N LEU A 115 11.62 -8.10 -2.39
CA LEU A 115 11.81 -8.01 -0.94
C LEU A 115 12.46 -6.70 -0.52
N ARG A 116 12.65 -5.77 -1.45
CA ARG A 116 13.26 -4.47 -1.20
C ARG A 116 12.41 -3.43 -1.90
N SER A 117 12.31 -2.26 -1.29
CA SER A 117 11.51 -1.17 -1.84
C SER A 117 12.06 -0.73 -3.18
N ALA A 118 11.17 -0.61 -4.17
CA ALA A 118 11.51 -0.14 -5.50
C ALA A 118 12.04 1.31 -5.51
N GLY A 119 11.75 2.09 -4.47
CA GLY A 119 12.27 3.44 -4.27
C GLY A 119 13.71 3.52 -3.74
N SER A 120 14.41 2.39 -3.56
CA SER A 120 15.81 2.37 -3.10
C SER A 120 16.76 2.80 -4.22
N ALA A 121 17.77 3.64 -3.93
CA ALA A 121 18.63 4.27 -4.94
C ALA A 121 19.40 3.31 -5.89
N ASP A 122 19.72 2.09 -5.45
CA ASP A 122 20.42 1.05 -6.21
C ASP A 122 19.51 -0.11 -6.60
N PHE A 123 18.19 0.09 -6.57
CA PHE A 123 17.22 -0.95 -6.92
C PHE A 123 17.33 -1.32 -8.40
N LYS A 124 17.38 -2.63 -8.67
CA LYS A 124 17.36 -3.17 -10.03
C LYS A 124 16.29 -4.23 -10.11
N ARG A 125 15.16 -3.88 -10.73
CA ARG A 125 13.94 -4.71 -10.76
C ARG A 125 14.21 -6.16 -11.13
N GLU A 126 14.97 -6.40 -12.20
CA GLU A 126 15.31 -7.74 -12.69
C GLU A 126 16.06 -8.60 -11.65
N ASN A 127 16.97 -7.97 -10.90
CA ASN A 127 17.84 -8.66 -9.95
C ASN A 127 17.16 -8.89 -8.59
N GLU A 128 16.22 -8.02 -8.23
CA GLU A 128 15.52 -8.04 -6.93
C GLU A 128 14.24 -8.90 -6.98
N SER A 129 13.79 -9.24 -8.20
CA SER A 129 12.52 -9.94 -8.42
C SER A 129 12.64 -11.43 -8.13
N ILE A 130 11.76 -11.93 -7.27
CA ILE A 130 11.53 -13.37 -7.10
C ILE A 130 11.19 -14.00 -8.45
N SER A 131 11.89 -15.09 -8.77
CA SER A 131 11.89 -15.67 -10.12
C SER A 131 11.13 -16.98 -10.23
N THR A 132 10.84 -17.64 -9.10
CA THR A 132 10.19 -18.95 -9.09
C THR A 132 9.04 -19.02 -8.09
N LEU A 133 8.09 -19.92 -8.34
CA LEU A 133 7.01 -20.21 -7.39
C LEU A 133 7.54 -20.81 -6.08
N VAL A 134 8.66 -21.53 -6.13
CA VAL A 134 9.32 -22.06 -4.93
C VAL A 134 9.75 -20.93 -4.01
N GLU A 135 10.41 -19.90 -4.56
CA GLU A 135 10.79 -18.70 -3.81
C GLU A 135 9.57 -17.91 -3.34
N PHE A 136 8.57 -17.72 -4.21
CA PHE A 136 7.33 -17.04 -3.84
C PHE A 136 6.63 -17.70 -2.64
N ASN A 137 6.60 -19.03 -2.59
CA ASN A 137 6.02 -19.77 -1.47
C ASN A 137 6.79 -19.56 -0.15
N LYS A 138 8.08 -19.18 -0.20
CA LYS A 138 8.85 -18.85 1.01
C LYS A 138 8.39 -17.55 1.67
N LEU A 139 7.62 -16.70 0.99
CA LEU A 139 7.10 -15.45 1.55
C LEU A 139 6.14 -15.68 2.71
N PHE A 140 5.41 -16.80 2.71
CA PHE A 140 4.32 -17.05 3.64
C PHE A 140 4.77 -17.85 4.85
N VAL A 141 4.16 -17.54 6.00
CA VAL A 141 4.33 -18.35 7.21
C VAL A 141 3.73 -19.72 6.95
N TYR A 142 4.51 -20.76 7.21
CA TYR A 142 4.06 -22.15 7.13
C TYR A 142 4.38 -22.85 8.45
N SER A 143 3.37 -23.49 9.05
CA SER A 143 3.52 -24.32 10.24
C SER A 143 3.54 -25.79 9.85
N LYS A 144 4.31 -26.60 10.57
CA LYS A 144 4.27 -28.08 10.44
C LYS A 144 2.89 -28.68 10.75
N ARG A 145 1.97 -27.89 11.31
CA ARG A 145 0.58 -28.28 11.58
C ARG A 145 -0.38 -27.97 10.43
N ASP A 146 0.07 -27.23 9.42
CA ASP A 146 -0.76 -26.88 8.27
C ASP A 146 -0.75 -28.05 7.27
N GLU A 147 -1.93 -28.44 6.76
CA GLU A 147 -2.09 -29.62 5.89
C GLU A 147 -1.48 -29.40 4.50
N ASN A 148 -1.38 -28.15 4.06
CA ASN A 148 -0.66 -27.76 2.84
C ASN A 148 -0.03 -26.36 2.96
N ILE A 149 0.93 -26.07 2.08
CA ILE A 149 1.70 -24.80 2.07
C ILE A 149 0.90 -23.56 1.67
N HIS A 150 -0.36 -23.75 1.24
CA HIS A 150 -1.28 -22.73 0.77
C HIS A 150 -2.36 -22.38 1.82
N GLN A 151 -2.33 -22.96 3.02
CA GLN A 151 -3.34 -22.68 4.06
C GLN A 151 -3.19 -21.30 4.74
N ARG A 152 -2.05 -20.61 4.58
CA ARG A 152 -1.76 -19.36 5.29
C ARG A 152 -1.55 -18.20 4.32
N LYS A 153 -2.33 -17.13 4.53
CA LYS A 153 -2.17 -15.84 3.84
C LYS A 153 -1.14 -14.90 4.45
N TYR A 154 -0.66 -15.19 5.66
CA TYR A 154 0.23 -14.28 6.38
C TYR A 154 1.64 -14.32 5.81
N VAL A 155 2.13 -13.16 5.39
CA VAL A 155 3.52 -12.98 4.98
C VAL A 155 4.42 -12.95 6.21
N LYS A 156 5.61 -13.54 6.08
CA LYS A 156 6.64 -13.55 7.12
C LYS A 156 7.12 -12.14 7.46
N PHE A 157 7.57 -11.96 8.70
CA PHE A 157 8.24 -10.72 9.11
C PHE A 157 9.62 -10.58 8.46
N SER A 158 10.12 -9.36 8.35
CA SER A 158 11.41 -9.04 7.72
C SER A 158 12.55 -9.91 8.25
N SER A 159 12.65 -10.17 9.55
CA SER A 159 13.70 -11.01 10.13
C SER A 159 13.70 -12.45 9.61
N GLN A 160 12.52 -13.01 9.34
CA GLN A 160 12.37 -14.34 8.76
C GLN A 160 12.68 -14.31 7.26
N LEU A 161 12.21 -13.29 6.54
CA LEU A 161 12.52 -13.11 5.12
C LEU A 161 14.01 -12.94 4.87
N GLN A 162 14.69 -12.15 5.69
CA GLN A 162 16.15 -11.94 5.61
C GLN A 162 16.92 -13.25 5.75
N LYS A 163 16.48 -14.11 6.68
CA LYS A 163 17.07 -15.44 6.89
C LYS A 163 16.78 -16.37 5.71
N ASP A 164 15.52 -16.48 5.29
CA ASP A 164 15.08 -17.48 4.30
C ASP A 164 15.58 -17.17 2.88
N PHE A 165 15.82 -15.90 2.58
CA PHE A 165 16.37 -15.43 1.30
C PHE A 165 17.86 -15.05 1.37
N ASN A 166 18.50 -15.21 2.54
CA ASN A 166 19.88 -14.79 2.77
C ASN A 166 20.17 -13.35 2.30
N ASN A 167 19.26 -12.43 2.62
CA ASN A 167 19.30 -11.04 2.19
C ASN A 167 19.00 -10.12 3.37
N SER A 168 20.03 -9.50 3.96
CA SER A 168 19.88 -8.60 5.11
C SER A 168 19.03 -7.36 4.83
N ARG A 169 18.80 -7.01 3.55
CA ARG A 169 17.97 -5.87 3.13
C ARG A 169 16.52 -6.27 2.86
N ALA A 170 16.15 -7.53 3.07
CA ALA A 170 14.78 -7.99 2.86
C ALA A 170 13.81 -7.34 3.87
N THR A 171 12.69 -6.83 3.35
CA THR A 171 11.59 -6.17 4.05
C THR A 171 10.24 -6.78 3.62
N SER A 172 9.13 -6.16 3.99
CA SER A 172 7.80 -6.56 3.51
C SER A 172 7.80 -6.63 1.97
N PRO A 173 7.28 -7.70 1.36
CA PRO A 173 7.29 -7.84 -0.09
C PRO A 173 6.37 -6.83 -0.76
N GLU A 174 6.82 -6.31 -1.89
CA GLU A 174 6.08 -5.40 -2.76
C GLU A 174 5.87 -6.06 -4.11
N ILE A 175 4.74 -5.76 -4.76
CA ILE A 175 4.45 -6.18 -6.13
C ILE A 175 4.51 -4.94 -7.02
N ASN A 176 5.23 -5.03 -8.14
CA ASN A 176 5.21 -4.01 -9.18
C ASN A 176 5.03 -4.68 -10.55
N CYS A 177 4.00 -4.26 -11.28
CA CYS A 177 3.55 -4.92 -12.50
C CYS A 177 3.38 -3.93 -13.65
N ARG A 178 3.71 -4.37 -14.87
CA ARG A 178 3.33 -3.67 -16.10
C ARG A 178 1.96 -4.13 -16.56
N PHE A 179 1.12 -3.18 -16.97
CA PHE A 179 -0.15 -3.44 -17.63
C PHE A 179 -0.15 -2.75 -18.99
N LYS A 180 -0.74 -3.37 -20.01
CA LYS A 180 -0.82 -2.80 -21.37
C LYS A 180 -1.37 -1.37 -21.42
N ASN A 181 -2.36 -1.07 -20.57
CA ASN A 181 -2.98 0.26 -20.48
C ASN A 181 -2.43 1.12 -19.32
N GLY A 182 -1.38 0.64 -18.65
CA GLY A 182 -0.75 1.31 -17.51
C GLY A 182 -1.65 1.40 -16.28
N LEU A 183 -2.65 0.52 -16.11
CA LEU A 183 -3.54 0.53 -14.95
C LEU A 183 -4.16 -0.83 -14.67
N ILE A 184 -4.54 -1.06 -13.41
CA ILE A 184 -5.43 -2.14 -12.96
C ILE A 184 -6.88 -1.64 -13.05
N PRO A 185 -7.77 -2.29 -13.82
CA PRO A 185 -9.17 -1.85 -13.92
C PRO A 185 -9.92 -1.91 -12.58
N SER A 186 -10.83 -0.96 -12.35
CA SER A 186 -11.61 -0.84 -11.12
C SER A 186 -12.47 -2.07 -10.77
N LYS A 187 -12.81 -2.91 -11.76
CA LYS A 187 -13.53 -4.19 -11.56
C LYS A 187 -12.78 -5.16 -10.64
N HIS A 188 -11.47 -4.99 -10.47
CA HIS A 188 -10.65 -5.81 -9.58
C HIS A 188 -10.53 -5.25 -8.17
N ILE A 189 -11.11 -4.08 -7.88
CA ILE A 189 -11.15 -3.52 -6.54
C ILE A 189 -12.35 -4.16 -5.83
N SER A 190 -12.09 -5.04 -4.87
CA SER A 190 -13.13 -5.78 -4.15
C SER A 190 -13.74 -4.98 -3.02
N HIS A 191 -12.94 -4.14 -2.35
CA HIS A 191 -13.36 -3.38 -1.18
C HIS A 191 -12.50 -2.13 -1.01
N ILE A 192 -13.05 -1.09 -0.37
CA ILE A 192 -12.31 0.13 -0.03
C ILE A 192 -12.41 0.40 1.47
N LYS A 193 -11.27 0.45 2.15
CA LYS A 193 -11.18 0.89 3.55
C LYS A 193 -10.77 2.35 3.58
N VAL A 194 -11.50 3.15 4.33
CA VAL A 194 -11.25 4.59 4.44
C VAL A 194 -11.02 4.96 5.89
N ASP A 195 -9.89 5.61 6.16
CA ASP A 195 -9.60 6.14 7.49
C ASP A 195 -10.57 7.29 7.80
N GLN A 196 -11.00 7.37 9.05
CA GLN A 196 -11.82 8.48 9.48
C GLN A 196 -10.96 9.76 9.58
N TYR A 197 -11.33 10.77 8.79
CA TYR A 197 -10.81 12.13 8.86
C TYR A 197 -11.98 13.12 8.77
N ASP A 198 -11.94 14.16 9.60
CA ASP A 198 -12.91 15.24 9.56
C ASP A 198 -12.45 16.37 8.63
N LEU A 199 -13.24 16.60 7.58
CA LEU A 199 -12.95 17.57 6.53
C LEU A 199 -13.96 18.72 6.61
N GLN A 200 -13.80 19.66 7.55
CA GLN A 200 -14.61 20.87 7.82
C GLN A 200 -16.16 20.74 7.70
N LYS A 201 -16.68 20.40 6.52
CA LYS A 201 -18.10 20.22 6.17
C LYS A 201 -18.52 18.76 5.91
N THR A 202 -17.60 17.80 5.91
CA THR A 202 -17.87 16.37 5.66
C THR A 202 -16.81 15.49 6.34
N THR A 203 -16.92 14.17 6.17
CA THR A 203 -15.87 13.21 6.54
C THR A 203 -15.28 12.59 5.27
N LEU A 204 -14.03 12.11 5.35
CA LEU A 204 -13.40 11.43 4.23
C LEU A 204 -14.21 10.19 3.75
N PRO A 205 -14.70 9.29 4.64
CA PRO A 205 -15.54 8.17 4.19
C PRO A 205 -16.81 8.60 3.45
N LYS A 206 -17.47 9.67 3.90
CA LYS A 206 -18.66 10.21 3.24
C LYS A 206 -18.32 10.76 1.85
N LEU A 207 -17.19 11.45 1.72
CA LEU A 207 -16.71 11.96 0.44
C LEU A 207 -16.37 10.82 -0.54
N VAL A 208 -15.65 9.79 -0.09
CA VAL A 208 -15.34 8.60 -0.91
C VAL A 208 -16.62 7.93 -1.40
N SER A 209 -17.61 7.72 -0.51
CA SER A 209 -18.91 7.16 -0.89
C SER A 209 -19.64 8.00 -1.94
N GLN A 210 -19.62 9.33 -1.80
CA GLN A 210 -20.21 10.24 -2.79
C GLN A 210 -19.50 10.19 -4.14
N LEU A 211 -18.17 10.09 -4.15
CA LEU A 211 -17.37 9.95 -5.36
C LEU A 211 -17.67 8.64 -6.09
N LEU A 212 -17.78 7.52 -5.37
CA LEU A 212 -18.16 6.23 -5.95
C LEU A 212 -19.55 6.29 -6.59
N LYS A 213 -20.54 6.87 -5.87
CA LYS A 213 -21.90 7.06 -6.38
C LYS A 213 -21.93 7.93 -7.64
N LYS A 214 -21.17 9.05 -7.65
CA LYS A 214 -21.05 9.94 -8.80
C LYS A 214 -20.50 9.20 -10.03
N ASN A 215 -19.52 8.32 -9.82
CA ASN A 215 -18.89 7.53 -10.88
C ASN A 215 -19.61 6.20 -11.17
N LYS A 216 -20.79 5.95 -10.58
CA LYS A 216 -21.60 4.74 -10.77
C LYS A 216 -20.83 3.44 -10.47
N LEU A 217 -19.93 3.47 -9.49
CA LEU A 217 -19.19 2.29 -9.03
C LEU A 217 -19.86 1.71 -7.79
N SER A 218 -20.16 0.41 -7.85
CA SER A 218 -20.72 -0.37 -6.75
C SER A 218 -19.62 -1.16 -6.04
N ILE A 219 -18.73 -0.45 -5.35
CA ILE A 219 -17.64 -1.07 -4.56
C ILE A 219 -18.00 -0.91 -3.08
N GLU A 220 -17.89 -1.99 -2.31
CA GLU A 220 -18.14 -1.94 -0.87
C GLU A 220 -17.11 -1.07 -0.16
N THR A 221 -17.57 -0.28 0.82
CA THR A 221 -16.69 0.58 1.62
C THR A 221 -16.87 0.30 3.10
N SER A 222 -15.76 0.29 3.86
CA SER A 222 -15.82 0.30 5.32
C SER A 222 -14.91 1.37 5.91
N ILE A 223 -15.26 1.82 7.12
CA ILE A 223 -14.45 2.78 7.86
C ILE A 223 -13.39 2.02 8.64
N ARG A 224 -12.14 2.41 8.49
CA ARG A 224 -11.05 1.94 9.34
C ARG A 224 -10.90 2.94 10.50
N TYR A 225 -11.47 2.56 11.64
CA TYR A 225 -11.68 3.46 12.76
C TYR A 225 -11.10 2.89 14.06
N ASN A 226 -10.38 3.75 14.77
CA ASN A 226 -10.03 3.56 16.17
C ASN A 226 -10.21 4.91 16.88
N LYS A 227 -10.96 4.91 17.99
CA LYS A 227 -11.37 6.13 18.70
C LYS A 227 -10.19 7.03 19.11
N THR A 228 -9.07 6.43 19.51
CA THR A 228 -7.88 7.17 19.95
C THR A 228 -7.07 7.65 18.75
N ARG A 229 -6.89 6.78 17.74
CA ARG A 229 -6.07 7.10 16.55
C ARG A 229 -6.74 8.07 15.60
N TYR A 230 -8.07 8.08 15.52
CA TYR A 230 -8.82 9.05 14.73
C TYR A 230 -8.55 10.50 15.19
N LYS A 231 -8.66 10.78 16.49
CA LYS A 231 -8.37 12.12 17.03
C LYS A 231 -6.93 12.56 16.74
N LEU A 232 -6.00 11.61 16.86
CA LEU A 232 -4.60 11.82 16.55
C LEU A 232 -4.40 12.14 15.06
N ASN A 233 -5.06 11.39 14.17
CA ASN A 233 -5.04 11.63 12.73
C ASN A 233 -5.56 13.01 12.35
N ASP A 234 -6.68 13.45 12.91
CA ASP A 234 -7.24 14.77 12.65
C ASP A 234 -6.31 15.90 13.14
N GLU A 235 -5.70 15.71 14.31
CA GLU A 235 -4.72 16.68 14.84
C GLU A 235 -3.48 16.74 13.95
N ILE A 236 -2.91 15.60 13.56
CA ILE A 236 -1.78 15.53 12.63
C ILE A 236 -2.15 16.19 11.31
N ALA A 237 -3.31 15.85 10.72
CA ALA A 237 -3.78 16.42 9.45
C ALA A 237 -3.90 17.94 9.52
N LYS A 238 -4.42 18.49 10.62
CA LYS A 238 -4.50 19.93 10.84
C LYS A 238 -3.12 20.57 10.87
N ILE A 239 -2.18 20.00 11.63
CA ILE A 239 -0.82 20.51 11.74
C ILE A 239 -0.13 20.51 10.36
N ILE A 240 -0.13 19.36 9.66
CA ILE A 240 0.55 19.21 8.37
C ILE A 240 -0.06 20.05 7.26
N SER A 241 -1.34 20.44 7.38
CA SER A 241 -1.99 21.34 6.43
C SER A 241 -1.45 22.78 6.50
N GLU A 242 -0.86 23.17 7.63
CA GLU A 242 -0.27 24.48 7.86
C GLU A 242 1.26 24.47 7.69
N LYS A 243 1.91 23.43 8.22
CA LYS A 243 3.38 23.25 8.17
C LYS A 243 3.76 21.80 8.41
N THR A 244 4.92 21.36 7.92
CA THR A 244 5.46 20.01 8.18
C THR A 244 6.59 20.08 9.21
N PRO A 245 6.31 20.06 10.53
CA PRO A 245 7.34 20.13 11.56
C PRO A 245 8.11 18.82 11.70
N SER A 246 9.33 18.89 12.25
CA SER A 246 10.02 17.71 12.79
C SER A 246 9.29 17.15 14.02
N LEU A 247 9.63 15.94 14.47
CA LEU A 247 9.09 15.38 15.72
C LEU A 247 9.35 16.30 16.93
N GLU A 248 10.55 16.86 17.03
CA GLU A 248 10.88 17.88 18.04
C GLU A 248 10.02 19.15 17.86
N GLY A 249 9.84 19.58 16.62
CA GLY A 249 9.00 20.72 16.27
C GLY A 249 7.53 20.53 16.62
N LEU A 250 7.01 19.29 16.62
CA LEU A 250 5.66 18.98 17.09
C LEU A 250 5.52 19.29 18.58
N ARG A 251 6.48 18.88 19.42
CA ARG A 251 6.44 19.12 20.88
C ARG A 251 6.34 20.60 21.24
N GLY A 252 6.93 21.47 20.42
CA GLY A 252 6.90 22.91 20.59
C GLY A 252 5.61 23.60 20.15
N ILE A 253 4.63 22.88 19.60
CA ILE A 253 3.35 23.45 19.17
C ILE A 253 2.48 23.73 20.39
N GLU A 254 2.13 25.01 20.59
CA GLU A 254 1.20 25.42 21.64
C GLU A 254 -0.16 24.73 21.45
N GLY A 255 -0.67 24.11 22.51
CA GLY A 255 -1.97 23.41 22.49
C GLY A 255 -1.93 21.99 21.93
N ILE A 256 -0.76 21.41 21.67
CA ILE A 256 -0.62 20.01 21.25
C ILE A 256 -1.22 19.04 22.28
N SER A 257 -1.91 18.00 21.81
CA SER A 257 -2.60 17.06 22.68
C SER A 257 -1.63 16.12 23.41
N LYS A 258 -2.00 15.71 24.63
CA LYS A 258 -1.27 14.69 25.39
C LYS A 258 -1.13 13.38 24.63
N ASN A 259 -2.13 13.01 23.82
CA ASN A 259 -2.09 11.78 23.04
C ASN A 259 -1.06 11.86 21.91
N LEU A 260 -0.91 13.03 21.28
CA LEU A 260 0.10 13.26 20.25
C LEU A 260 1.51 13.22 20.86
N ILE A 261 1.71 13.79 22.05
CA ILE A 261 2.97 13.67 22.80
C ILE A 261 3.30 12.20 23.12
N ILE A 262 2.35 11.45 23.70
CA ILE A 262 2.55 10.03 24.03
C ILE A 262 2.91 9.22 22.79
N TRP A 263 2.29 9.52 21.65
CA TRP A 263 2.60 8.84 20.40
C TRP A 263 4.00 9.20 19.87
N ILE A 264 4.44 10.46 19.98
CA ILE A 264 5.82 10.85 19.64
C ILE A 264 6.82 10.08 20.53
N ASP A 265 6.58 10.00 21.84
CA ASP A 265 7.42 9.24 22.77
C ASP A 265 7.52 7.75 22.37
N GLN A 266 6.41 7.16 21.88
CA GLN A 266 6.38 5.78 21.39
C GLN A 266 7.20 5.59 20.11
N LEU A 267 7.18 6.56 19.19
CA LEU A 267 7.98 6.51 17.96
C LEU A 267 9.48 6.61 18.27
N GLU A 268 9.87 7.56 19.11
CA GLU A 268 11.27 7.74 19.54
C GLU A 268 11.80 6.48 20.24
N ALA A 269 11.01 5.88 21.13
CA ALA A 269 11.38 4.62 21.79
C ALA A 269 11.52 3.44 20.81
N ALA A 270 10.82 3.50 19.67
CA ALA A 270 10.89 2.50 18.60
C ALA A 270 11.95 2.80 17.54
N ASN A 271 12.67 3.93 17.64
CA ASN A 271 13.55 4.48 16.61
C ASN A 271 12.85 4.63 15.24
N LEU A 272 11.62 5.14 15.24
CA LEU A 272 10.81 5.43 14.06
C LEU A 272 10.72 6.93 13.76
#